data_AF-A0AAV4VDM4-F1
#
_entry.id   AF-A0AAV4VDM4-F1
#
_cell.length_a   1.000
_cell.length_b   1.000
_cell.length_c   1.000
_cell.angle_alpha   90.00
_cell.angle_beta   90.00
_cell.angle_gamma   90.00
#
_symmetry.space_group_name_H-M   'P 1'
#
loop_
_entity.id
_entity.type
_entity.pdbx_description
1 polymer ?
#
loop_
_entity_poly.entity_id
_entity_poly.type
_entity_poly.pdbx_seq_one_letter_code
_entity_poly.pdbx_strand_id
1 'polypeptide(L)'
;MTTKNVENQWQMPSRLHRNHWRLHEDNDEFRKLFCKGPDWNKQIILYWTADIFVDTLLLEQCLASYLTTFKDMQRSLKRKAPSDDAFPNLFAKTDDEVIRSHTDLIEAIFEALPDIDFKQLYRYVKGVGIFKCNETTHIWEEILNCEFEYILYKVAKAHVPNLNTRELKNVGQFNQLPQLRHGFEAFITDRYFMDTLDSNLNLFVLQNGALDSLTKEFRPLCWDDYTSISCEWAYSSDESRLHMPEVKHFFETVLPAREERDYVLHFFGRLLDGHRDEKQFFVLTDKRDGNNGKTMFINLMECIFSSYVVCKGSKAVCEQSRESINFHDAGLARFKGIRLLIVDELKKDQTLNSSFLKRVAGGRSSVDGRNMYSSKVFKFSWQVGIVLIMNEGDFPKFDSFDEAFMKRMVVSVPIQIC
;
A
#
# COMPACT_ATOMS: atom_id res chain seq x y z
N MET A 1 -2.58 -48.83 -38.95
CA MET A 1 -3.88 -48.68 -38.25
C MET A 1 -3.63 -48.70 -36.75
N THR A 2 -4.10 -47.63 -36.09
CA THR A 2 -4.40 -47.46 -34.66
C THR A 2 -3.29 -47.56 -33.61
N THR A 3 -2.82 -46.37 -33.24
CA THR A 3 -2.57 -45.85 -31.88
C THR A 3 -3.62 -46.25 -30.83
N LYS A 4 -3.18 -46.55 -29.59
CA LYS A 4 -3.88 -46.34 -28.30
C LYS A 4 -2.82 -46.42 -27.18
N ASN A 5 -2.27 -45.28 -26.73
CA ASN A 5 -2.66 -44.52 -25.53
C ASN A 5 -2.76 -45.35 -24.25
N VAL A 6 -1.72 -45.24 -23.42
CA VAL A 6 -1.70 -45.57 -22.00
C VAL A 6 -1.89 -44.25 -21.24
N GLU A 7 -3.14 -43.92 -20.92
CA GLU A 7 -3.48 -42.92 -19.90
C GLU A 7 -3.60 -43.65 -18.56
N ASN A 8 -2.60 -43.50 -17.70
CA ASN A 8 -2.72 -43.90 -16.29
C ASN A 8 -3.60 -42.87 -15.57
N GLN A 9 -4.84 -43.29 -15.30
CA GLN A 9 -5.81 -42.57 -14.49
C GLN A 9 -5.36 -42.49 -13.03
N TRP A 10 -5.31 -41.27 -12.50
CA TRP A 10 -5.37 -41.01 -11.06
C TRP A 10 -6.82 -41.26 -10.61
N GLN A 11 -7.06 -42.28 -9.77
CA GLN A 11 -8.33 -42.46 -9.08
C GLN A 11 -8.18 -42.04 -7.62
N MET A 12 -8.94 -41.02 -7.20
CA MET A 12 -9.24 -40.75 -5.79
C MET A 12 -10.62 -41.33 -5.42
N PRO A 13 -10.85 -41.71 -4.14
CA PRO A 13 -12.02 -42.48 -3.74
C PRO A 13 -13.32 -41.68 -3.86
N SER A 14 -14.33 -42.34 -4.42
CA SER A 14 -15.69 -41.85 -4.54
C SER A 14 -16.46 -42.03 -3.23
N ARG A 15 -16.98 -40.93 -2.67
CA ARG A 15 -18.29 -40.84 -1.97
C ARG A 15 -18.41 -39.49 -1.28
N LEU A 16 -19.32 -38.65 -1.78
CA LEU A 16 -20.14 -37.76 -0.95
C LEU A 16 -21.43 -37.48 -1.73
N HIS A 17 -22.55 -37.74 -1.06
CA HIS A 17 -23.90 -37.75 -1.63
C HIS A 17 -24.35 -36.36 -2.10
N ARG A 18 -25.09 -36.36 -3.22
CA ARG A 18 -25.80 -35.20 -3.78
C ARG A 18 -26.84 -34.68 -2.79
N ASN A 19 -26.87 -33.36 -2.58
CA ASN A 19 -28.10 -32.62 -2.32
C ASN A 19 -28.08 -31.38 -3.22
N HIS A 20 -29.10 -31.26 -4.07
CA HIS A 20 -29.31 -30.12 -4.98
C HIS A 20 -30.17 -29.08 -4.28
N TRP A 21 -29.70 -27.85 -4.21
CA TRP A 21 -30.54 -26.66 -4.04
C TRP A 21 -30.06 -25.61 -5.05
N ARG A 22 -30.96 -25.16 -5.93
CA ARG A 22 -30.73 -24.01 -6.81
C ARG A 22 -31.08 -22.76 -6.00
N LEU A 23 -30.12 -21.87 -5.77
CA LEU A 23 -30.40 -20.53 -5.28
C LEU A 23 -30.79 -19.64 -6.46
N HIS A 24 -31.96 -19.01 -6.34
CA HIS A 24 -32.57 -18.10 -7.30
C HIS A 24 -31.79 -16.78 -7.42
N GLU A 25 -31.97 -16.15 -8.58
CA GLU A 25 -31.40 -14.89 -9.04
C GLU A 25 -31.68 -13.69 -8.12
N ASP A 26 -30.89 -13.49 -7.05
CA ASP A 26 -30.84 -12.22 -6.31
C ASP A 26 -29.38 -11.81 -6.03
N ASN A 27 -28.64 -11.54 -7.11
CA ASN A 27 -27.23 -11.11 -7.06
C ASN A 27 -27.07 -9.58 -7.05
N ASP A 28 -28.18 -8.83 -7.06
CA ASP A 28 -28.18 -7.36 -7.20
C ASP A 28 -28.21 -6.59 -5.87
N GLU A 29 -28.67 -7.19 -4.75
CA GLU A 29 -28.48 -6.61 -3.41
C GLU A 29 -27.08 -6.85 -2.86
N PHE A 30 -26.49 -8.03 -3.11
CA PHE A 30 -25.12 -8.37 -2.68
C PHE A 30 -24.06 -7.51 -3.39
N ARG A 31 -24.23 -7.26 -4.70
CA ARG A 31 -23.40 -6.29 -5.45
C ARG A 31 -23.56 -4.85 -4.93
N LYS A 32 -24.73 -4.47 -4.42
CA LYS A 32 -24.95 -3.15 -3.81
C LYS A 32 -24.27 -3.01 -2.45
N LEU A 33 -24.19 -4.07 -1.64
CA LEU A 33 -23.45 -4.09 -0.37
C LEU A 33 -21.93 -3.92 -0.57
N PHE A 34 -21.35 -4.58 -1.58
CA PHE A 34 -19.89 -4.60 -1.78
C PHE A 34 -19.35 -3.50 -2.71
N CYS A 35 -20.14 -2.98 -3.66
CA CYS A 35 -19.65 -2.01 -4.64
C CYS A 35 -20.09 -0.55 -4.39
N LYS A 36 -20.97 -0.26 -3.41
CA LYS A 36 -21.50 1.11 -3.16
C LYS A 36 -21.74 1.51 -1.68
N GLY A 37 -21.12 0.86 -0.68
CA GLY A 37 -21.28 1.20 0.75
C GLY A 37 -19.96 1.45 1.50
N PRO A 38 -19.95 2.22 2.61
CA PRO A 38 -18.74 2.79 3.23
C PRO A 38 -17.91 1.76 4.01
N ASP A 39 -16.58 1.80 3.87
CA ASP A 39 -15.45 1.29 4.71
C ASP A 39 -15.49 0.00 5.57
N TRP A 40 -16.61 -0.69 5.81
CA TRP A 40 -16.68 -1.79 6.79
C TRP A 40 -16.07 -3.14 6.33
N ASN A 41 -16.02 -3.41 5.02
CA ASN A 41 -15.48 -4.67 4.47
C ASN A 41 -13.98 -4.90 4.74
N LYS A 42 -13.24 -3.90 5.23
CA LYS A 42 -11.78 -3.87 5.25
C LYS A 42 -11.15 -4.26 6.61
N GLN A 43 -11.97 -4.44 7.65
CA GLN A 43 -11.51 -4.51 9.05
C GLN A 43 -11.27 -5.93 9.60
N ILE A 44 -11.26 -6.90 8.69
CA ILE A 44 -11.41 -8.33 8.95
C ILE A 44 -10.12 -8.98 9.45
N ILE A 45 -8.99 -8.66 8.83
CA ILE A 45 -7.73 -9.35 9.13
C ILE A 45 -7.12 -8.79 10.41
N LEU A 46 -7.27 -7.49 10.68
CA LEU A 46 -6.70 -6.81 11.86
C LEU A 46 -7.17 -7.42 13.19
N TYR A 47 -8.46 -7.78 13.30
CA TYR A 47 -8.99 -8.34 14.56
C TYR A 47 -8.73 -9.85 14.70
N TRP A 48 -8.71 -10.60 13.60
CA TRP A 48 -8.37 -12.02 13.67
C TRP A 48 -6.86 -12.25 13.88
N THR A 49 -6.01 -11.29 13.47
CA THR A 49 -4.63 -11.20 13.98
C THR A 49 -4.56 -10.73 15.43
N ALA A 50 -5.52 -9.94 15.90
CA ALA A 50 -5.57 -9.49 17.29
C ALA A 50 -5.84 -10.65 18.25
N ASP A 51 -6.62 -11.68 17.90
CA ASP A 51 -6.72 -12.90 18.74
C ASP A 51 -5.39 -13.67 18.90
N ILE A 52 -4.41 -13.43 18.02
CA ILE A 52 -3.06 -14.04 18.10
C ILE A 52 -2.06 -13.09 18.79
N PHE A 53 -2.35 -11.79 18.89
CA PHE A 53 -1.38 -10.77 19.33
C PHE A 53 -1.86 -9.88 20.50
N VAL A 54 -3.13 -9.56 20.64
CA VAL A 54 -3.65 -8.47 21.51
C VAL A 54 -4.75 -8.99 22.42
N ASP A 55 -4.49 -8.97 23.74
CA ASP A 55 -5.51 -9.16 24.75
C ASP A 55 -6.68 -8.19 24.50
N THR A 56 -7.89 -8.74 24.42
CA THR A 56 -9.18 -8.09 24.16
C THR A 56 -9.56 -6.98 25.15
N LEU A 57 -8.75 -6.72 26.18
CA LEU A 57 -9.03 -5.78 27.27
C LEU A 57 -8.54 -4.34 27.00
N LEU A 58 -7.64 -4.11 26.05
CA LEU A 58 -7.04 -2.79 25.80
C LEU A 58 -7.79 -1.92 24.77
N LEU A 59 -8.75 -2.51 24.04
CA LEU A 59 -9.60 -1.79 23.08
C LEU A 59 -10.61 -0.84 23.73
N GLU A 60 -10.93 -1.02 25.02
CA GLU A 60 -11.86 -0.14 25.75
C GLU A 60 -11.26 1.21 26.15
N GLN A 61 -9.92 1.31 26.25
CA GLN A 61 -9.26 2.54 26.73
C GLN A 61 -9.01 3.59 25.63
N CYS A 62 -8.94 3.18 24.36
CA CYS A 62 -8.73 4.11 23.24
C CYS A 62 -9.98 4.92 22.84
N LEU A 63 -11.18 4.50 23.23
CA LEU A 63 -12.44 5.17 22.89
C LEU A 63 -12.66 6.50 23.65
N ALA A 64 -11.97 6.73 24.77
CA ALA A 64 -12.18 7.93 25.59
C ALA A 64 -11.44 9.18 25.05
N SER A 65 -10.35 9.02 24.30
CA SER A 65 -9.53 10.16 23.85
C SER A 65 -9.97 10.75 22.50
N TYR A 66 -10.78 10.03 21.72
CA TYR A 66 -11.17 10.41 20.35
C TYR A 66 -12.39 11.37 20.31
N LEU A 67 -13.20 11.40 21.38
CA LEU A 67 -14.41 12.23 21.48
C LEU A 67 -14.13 13.71 21.78
N THR A 68 -12.92 14.06 22.20
CA THR A 68 -12.50 15.44 22.45
C THR A 68 -12.07 16.14 21.15
N THR A 69 -11.36 15.43 20.27
CA THR A 69 -10.72 16.01 19.08
C THR A 69 -11.72 16.27 17.93
N PHE A 70 -12.85 15.56 17.90
CA PHE A 70 -13.88 15.76 16.86
C PHE A 70 -14.68 17.05 17.03
N LYS A 71 -14.81 17.57 18.26
CA LYS A 71 -15.52 18.83 18.54
C LYS A 71 -14.68 20.09 18.28
N ASP A 72 -13.36 19.97 18.29
CA ASP A 72 -12.46 21.08 17.93
C ASP A 72 -12.28 21.20 16.41
N MET A 73 -12.33 20.08 15.69
CA MET A 73 -12.23 20.06 14.21
C MET A 73 -13.42 20.76 13.53
N GLN A 74 -14.64 20.64 14.08
CA GLN A 74 -15.83 21.34 13.56
C GLN A 74 -15.84 22.86 13.84
N ARG A 75 -14.98 23.37 14.73
CA ARG A 75 -14.83 24.82 14.96
C ARG A 75 -13.84 25.49 14.01
N SER A 76 -12.92 24.76 13.39
CA SER A 76 -11.91 25.32 12.48
C SER A 76 -12.41 25.50 11.04
N LEU A 77 -13.40 24.73 10.60
CA LEU A 77 -13.91 24.76 9.21
C LEU A 77 -14.93 25.87 8.89
N LYS A 78 -15.00 26.94 9.70
CA LYS A 78 -15.75 28.17 9.39
C LYS A 78 -14.83 29.37 9.26
N ARG A 79 -13.92 29.35 8.28
CA ARG A 79 -13.39 30.59 7.68
C ARG A 79 -13.44 30.46 6.16
N LYS A 80 -14.25 31.34 5.54
CA LYS A 80 -14.42 31.44 4.10
C LYS A 80 -13.07 31.62 3.41
N ALA A 81 -12.84 30.85 2.35
CA ALA A 81 -11.86 31.19 1.33
C ALA A 81 -12.26 32.54 0.68
N PRO A 82 -11.32 33.47 0.43
CA PRO A 82 -11.60 34.62 -0.42
C PRO A 82 -11.84 34.13 -1.86
N SER A 83 -12.77 34.79 -2.54
CA SER A 83 -13.08 34.59 -3.96
C SER A 83 -11.88 34.92 -4.86
N ASP A 84 -11.76 34.16 -5.95
CA ASP A 84 -10.89 34.46 -7.08
C ASP A 84 -11.26 35.81 -7.69
N ASP A 85 -10.53 36.86 -7.33
CA ASP A 85 -10.55 38.14 -8.03
C ASP A 85 -9.43 38.16 -9.08
N ALA A 86 -9.83 38.60 -10.27
CA ALA A 86 -9.02 38.71 -11.48
C ALA A 86 -7.68 39.45 -11.27
N PHE A 87 -6.65 39.02 -12.02
CA PHE A 87 -5.34 39.66 -12.12
C PHE A 87 -5.45 41.19 -12.29
N PRO A 88 -4.97 42.01 -11.34
CA PRO A 88 -4.85 43.44 -11.56
C PRO A 88 -3.62 43.72 -12.43
N ASN A 89 -3.83 44.39 -13.56
CA ASN A 89 -2.78 45.04 -14.35
C ASN A 89 -2.16 46.19 -13.52
N LEU A 90 -1.13 45.88 -12.72
CA LEU A 90 -0.34 46.86 -11.96
C LEU A 90 0.85 47.34 -12.79
N PHE A 91 0.59 48.21 -13.77
CA PHE A 91 1.63 49.05 -14.39
C PHE A 91 1.65 50.43 -13.71
N ALA A 92 2.45 50.54 -12.66
CA ALA A 92 3.01 51.81 -12.22
C ALA A 92 4.51 51.58 -11.97
N LYS A 93 5.35 52.41 -12.61
CA LYS A 93 6.78 52.49 -12.35
C LYS A 93 6.98 53.46 -11.19
N THR A 94 7.55 52.98 -10.10
CA THR A 94 8.24 53.80 -9.11
C THR A 94 9.62 53.19 -8.90
N ASP A 95 10.64 54.00 -9.16
CA ASP A 95 12.04 53.67 -8.97
C ASP A 95 12.39 53.67 -7.47
N ASP A 96 13.44 52.89 -7.13
CA ASP A 96 14.07 52.70 -5.81
C ASP A 96 13.42 51.74 -4.78
N GLU A 97 13.08 50.52 -5.21
CA GLU A 97 12.89 49.38 -4.30
C GLU A 97 14.02 48.35 -4.50
N VAL A 98 14.90 48.21 -3.51
CA VAL A 98 15.96 47.18 -3.47
C VAL A 98 15.30 45.80 -3.45
N ILE A 99 15.70 44.91 -4.36
CA ILE A 99 15.23 43.52 -4.40
C ILE A 99 16.17 42.70 -3.52
N ARG A 100 15.62 42.04 -2.49
CA ARG A 100 16.37 41.05 -1.70
C ARG A 100 16.92 39.92 -2.57
N SER A 101 18.09 39.39 -2.20
CA SER A 101 18.57 38.18 -2.85
C SER A 101 17.63 37.01 -2.55
N HIS A 102 17.70 35.94 -3.35
CA HIS A 102 16.92 34.72 -3.08
C HIS A 102 17.24 34.15 -1.69
N THR A 103 18.50 34.24 -1.24
CA THR A 103 18.92 33.83 0.11
C THR A 103 18.22 34.67 1.18
N ASP A 104 18.26 36.00 1.06
CA ASP A 104 17.63 36.89 2.03
C ASP A 104 16.10 36.71 2.07
N LEU A 105 15.49 36.37 0.92
CA LEU A 105 14.06 36.07 0.86
C LEU A 105 13.72 34.76 1.60
N ILE A 106 14.58 33.74 1.50
CA ILE A 106 14.42 32.47 2.22
C ILE A 106 14.60 32.66 3.72
N GLU A 107 15.64 33.40 4.12
CA GLU A 107 15.87 33.75 5.52
C GLU A 107 14.66 34.52 6.08
N ALA A 108 14.12 35.49 5.34
CA ALA A 108 12.93 36.21 5.74
C ALA A 108 11.67 35.32 5.84
N ILE A 109 11.55 34.26 5.03
CA ILE A 109 10.47 33.27 5.18
C ILE A 109 10.64 32.47 6.48
N PHE A 110 11.86 32.04 6.80
CA PHE A 110 12.15 31.31 8.03
C PHE A 110 11.95 32.19 9.28
N GLU A 111 12.39 33.44 9.24
CA GLU A 111 12.16 34.41 10.32
C GLU A 111 10.68 34.71 10.53
N ALA A 112 9.89 34.73 9.46
CA ALA A 112 8.44 34.95 9.54
C ALA A 112 7.67 33.72 10.07
N LEU A 113 8.28 32.54 10.04
CA LEU A 113 7.67 31.26 10.43
C LEU A 113 8.57 30.48 11.40
N PRO A 114 8.90 31.06 12.58
CA PRO A 114 9.89 30.48 13.50
C PRO A 114 9.42 29.18 14.16
N ASP A 115 8.10 28.96 14.24
CA ASP A 115 7.50 27.77 14.84
C ASP A 115 7.35 26.60 13.85
N ILE A 116 7.64 26.82 12.56
CA ILE A 116 7.53 25.78 11.54
C ILE A 116 8.88 25.10 11.35
N ASP A 117 8.96 23.83 11.73
CA ASP A 117 10.07 22.99 11.31
C ASP A 117 9.87 22.54 9.85
N PHE A 118 10.46 23.31 8.93
CA PHE A 118 10.42 22.98 7.50
C PHE A 118 11.07 21.64 7.19
N LYS A 119 12.00 21.15 8.01
CA LYS A 119 12.53 19.81 7.84
C LYS A 119 11.48 18.78 8.29
N GLN A 120 10.73 19.00 9.35
CA GLN A 120 9.67 18.07 9.70
C GLN A 120 8.62 17.93 8.58
N LEU A 121 8.35 19.01 7.84
CA LEU A 121 7.34 19.03 6.78
C LEU A 121 7.87 18.70 5.38
N TYR A 122 9.13 19.00 5.08
CA TYR A 122 9.68 18.87 3.74
C TYR A 122 11.06 18.21 3.73
N ARG A 123 11.29 17.40 2.71
CA ARG A 123 12.56 16.73 2.43
C ARG A 123 12.90 16.89 0.96
N TYR A 124 14.14 17.25 0.65
CA TYR A 124 14.65 17.21 -0.71
C TYR A 124 15.70 16.11 -0.85
N VAL A 125 15.53 15.26 -1.86
CA VAL A 125 16.50 14.22 -2.20
C VAL A 125 17.05 14.50 -3.59
N LYS A 126 18.36 14.76 -3.65
CA LYS A 126 19.05 15.11 -4.90
C LYS A 126 18.86 14.03 -5.97
N GLY A 127 18.27 14.42 -7.10
CA GLY A 127 18.02 13.53 -8.23
C GLY A 127 16.89 12.51 -8.00
N VAL A 128 16.04 12.77 -7.00
CA VAL A 128 14.72 12.14 -6.84
C VAL A 128 13.67 13.25 -6.92
N GLY A 129 13.48 14.04 -5.86
CA GLY A 129 12.44 15.07 -5.83
C GLY A 129 12.29 15.72 -4.46
N ILE A 130 11.21 16.49 -4.31
CA ILE A 130 10.78 17.10 -3.05
C ILE A 130 9.65 16.26 -2.48
N PHE A 131 9.71 15.96 -1.20
CA PHE A 131 8.70 15.26 -0.45
C PHE A 131 8.09 16.18 0.58
N LYS A 132 6.78 16.07 0.74
CA LYS A 132 6.00 16.78 1.75
C LYS A 132 5.36 15.77 2.69
N CYS A 133 5.43 16.02 3.99
CA CYS A 133 4.71 15.26 4.98
C CYS A 133 3.36 15.92 5.26
N ASN A 134 2.28 15.15 5.21
CA ASN A 134 0.96 15.64 5.55
C ASN A 134 0.87 15.92 7.07
N GLU A 135 0.47 17.13 7.45
CA GLU A 135 0.44 17.55 8.85
C GLU A 135 -0.57 16.78 9.72
N THR A 136 -1.59 16.20 9.12
CA THR A 136 -2.65 15.46 9.82
C THR A 136 -2.40 13.96 9.83
N THR A 137 -1.99 13.40 8.69
CA THR A 137 -1.79 11.94 8.57
C THR A 137 -0.35 11.51 8.80
N HIS A 138 0.62 12.43 8.76
CA HIS A 138 2.07 12.16 8.80
C HIS A 138 2.59 11.24 7.68
N ILE A 139 1.82 11.12 6.59
CA ILE A 139 2.22 10.38 5.40
C ILE A 139 2.99 11.29 4.46
N TRP A 140 4.11 10.80 3.93
CA TRP A 140 4.97 11.50 2.99
C TRP A 140 4.53 11.28 1.55
N GLU A 141 4.48 12.35 0.76
CA GLU A 141 4.17 12.33 -0.67
C GLU A 141 5.26 13.06 -1.46
N GLU A 142 5.64 12.53 -2.62
CA GLU A 142 6.48 13.28 -3.56
C GLU A 142 5.62 14.35 -4.25
N ILE A 143 6.05 15.60 -4.20
CA ILE A 143 5.36 16.74 -4.83
C ILE A 143 6.17 17.26 -6.01
N LEU A 144 5.47 17.82 -7.00
CA LEU A 144 6.11 18.39 -8.17
C LEU A 144 6.84 19.68 -7.82
N ASN A 145 7.93 19.97 -8.53
CA ASN A 145 8.66 21.24 -8.38
C ASN A 145 7.74 22.45 -8.53
N CYS A 146 6.83 22.44 -9.51
CA CYS A 146 5.89 23.53 -9.73
C CYS A 146 4.87 23.70 -8.59
N GLU A 147 4.49 22.60 -7.93
CA GLU A 147 3.61 22.64 -6.75
C GLU A 147 4.35 23.26 -5.56
N PHE A 148 5.58 22.82 -5.30
CA PHE A 148 6.40 23.40 -4.24
C PHE A 148 6.70 24.88 -4.48
N GLU A 149 7.04 25.26 -5.71
CA GLU A 149 7.23 26.66 -6.12
C GLU A 149 5.98 27.52 -5.86
N TYR A 150 4.80 26.98 -6.14
CA TYR A 150 3.54 27.66 -5.84
C TYR A 150 3.28 27.81 -4.34
N ILE A 151 3.65 26.82 -3.53
CA ILE A 151 3.61 26.90 -2.06
C ILE A 151 4.55 28.00 -1.57
N LEU A 152 5.80 28.05 -2.05
CA LEU A 152 6.76 29.09 -1.70
C LEU A 152 6.26 30.49 -2.04
N TYR A 153 5.65 30.68 -3.21
CA TYR A 153 5.03 31.96 -3.58
C TYR A 153 3.92 32.36 -2.60
N LYS A 154 3.03 31.43 -2.24
CA LYS A 154 1.96 31.70 -1.28
C LYS A 154 2.50 32.05 0.11
N VAL A 155 3.48 31.31 0.59
CA VAL A 155 4.12 31.54 1.88
C VAL A 155 4.81 32.90 1.90
N ALA A 156 5.61 33.20 0.86
CA ALA A 156 6.30 34.48 0.74
C ALA A 156 5.30 35.66 0.76
N LYS A 157 4.25 35.57 -0.06
CA LYS A 157 3.20 36.60 -0.15
C LYS A 157 2.45 36.81 1.16
N ALA A 158 2.20 35.74 1.92
CA ALA A 158 1.39 35.79 3.13
C ALA A 158 2.19 36.20 4.38
N HIS A 159 3.45 35.81 4.48
CA HIS A 159 4.20 35.87 5.74
C HIS A 159 5.41 36.79 5.72
N VAL A 160 6.05 37.02 4.56
CA VAL A 160 7.25 37.85 4.53
C VAL A 160 6.86 39.32 4.66
N PRO A 161 7.29 40.02 5.73
CA PRO A 161 6.92 41.41 5.94
C PRO A 161 7.52 42.31 4.85
N ASN A 162 6.79 43.37 4.51
CA ASN A 162 7.23 44.43 3.59
C ASN A 162 7.68 43.92 2.21
N LEU A 163 7.10 42.82 1.72
CA LEU A 163 7.37 42.34 0.37
C LEU A 163 6.90 43.39 -0.63
N ASN A 164 7.85 44.02 -1.32
CA ASN A 164 7.53 45.17 -2.17
C ASN A 164 6.92 44.73 -3.51
N THR A 165 6.37 45.67 -4.29
CA THR A 165 5.62 45.32 -5.51
C THR A 165 6.53 44.66 -6.54
N ARG A 166 7.83 45.00 -6.54
CA ARG A 166 8.84 44.43 -7.44
C ARG A 166 9.28 43.03 -6.99
N GLU A 167 9.43 42.80 -5.69
CA GLU A 167 9.68 41.49 -5.09
C GLU A 167 8.50 40.55 -5.35
N LEU A 168 7.26 41.00 -5.16
CA LEU A 168 6.07 40.19 -5.44
C LEU A 168 5.98 39.80 -6.92
N LYS A 169 6.28 40.75 -7.83
CA LYS A 169 6.38 40.48 -9.26
C LYS A 169 7.53 39.54 -9.60
N ASN A 170 8.64 39.59 -8.87
CA ASN A 170 9.78 38.70 -9.08
C ASN A 170 9.48 37.29 -8.59
N VAL A 171 8.97 37.11 -7.37
CA VAL A 171 8.59 35.79 -6.83
C VAL A 171 7.43 35.19 -7.63
N GLY A 172 6.60 36.01 -8.30
CA GLY A 172 5.57 35.54 -9.23
C GLY A 172 6.07 35.24 -10.66
N GLN A 173 7.33 35.55 -10.99
CA GLN A 173 7.87 35.26 -12.32
C GLN A 173 8.36 33.82 -12.43
N PHE A 174 8.01 33.19 -13.55
CA PHE A 174 8.34 31.79 -13.87
C PHE A 174 9.84 31.47 -13.83
N ASN A 175 10.72 32.45 -14.07
CA ASN A 175 12.17 32.26 -14.07
C ASN A 175 12.85 32.47 -12.70
N GLN A 176 12.16 33.04 -11.70
CA GLN A 176 12.72 33.28 -10.37
C GLN A 176 12.33 32.20 -9.36
N LEU A 177 11.13 31.62 -9.50
CA LEU A 177 10.65 30.53 -8.64
C LEU A 177 11.61 29.33 -8.57
N PRO A 178 12.21 28.86 -9.68
CA PRO A 178 13.20 27.80 -9.62
C PRO A 178 14.42 28.16 -8.78
N GLN A 179 14.89 29.42 -8.80
CA GLN A 179 16.03 29.87 -8.01
C GLN A 179 15.70 29.92 -6.52
N LEU A 180 14.50 30.37 -6.18
CA LEU A 180 14.00 30.34 -4.80
C LEU A 180 13.86 28.90 -4.28
N ARG A 181 13.30 27.99 -5.11
CA ARG A 181 13.23 26.55 -4.80
C ARG A 181 14.62 25.98 -4.54
N HIS A 182 15.61 26.26 -5.39
CA HIS A 182 16.97 25.75 -5.22
C HIS A 182 17.63 26.19 -3.91
N GLY A 183 17.38 27.43 -3.47
CA GLY A 183 17.82 27.88 -2.16
C GLY A 183 17.13 27.10 -1.03
N PHE A 184 15.80 26.92 -1.11
CA PHE A 184 15.04 26.11 -0.15
C PHE A 184 15.51 24.66 -0.08
N GLU A 185 15.75 24.03 -1.24
CA GLU A 185 16.24 22.66 -1.36
C GLU A 185 17.50 22.44 -0.53
N ALA A 186 18.43 23.40 -0.52
CA ALA A 186 19.65 23.31 0.27
C ALA A 186 19.39 23.19 1.79
N PHE A 187 18.31 23.79 2.30
CA PHE A 187 17.92 23.71 3.71
C PHE A 187 17.20 22.41 4.06
N ILE A 188 16.33 21.92 3.18
CA ILE A 188 15.53 20.70 3.40
C ILE A 188 16.18 19.43 2.83
N THR A 189 17.42 19.54 2.32
CA THR A 189 18.15 18.40 1.75
C THR A 189 18.37 17.33 2.82
N ASP A 190 17.99 16.10 2.49
CA ASP A 190 18.29 14.91 3.28
C ASP A 190 18.79 13.80 2.34
N ARG A 191 20.04 13.38 2.56
CA ARG A 191 20.70 12.38 1.73
C ARG A 191 20.28 10.95 2.06
N TYR A 192 19.75 10.73 3.27
CA TYR A 192 19.39 9.41 3.78
C TYR A 192 17.88 9.17 3.84
N PHE A 193 17.07 10.20 3.53
CA PHE A 193 15.61 10.12 3.57
C PHE A 193 15.05 8.90 2.83
N MET A 194 15.56 8.57 1.64
CA MET A 194 15.08 7.40 0.87
C MET A 194 15.40 6.05 1.52
N ASP A 195 16.43 6.00 2.37
CA ASP A 195 16.82 4.82 3.14
C ASP A 195 15.94 4.66 4.38
N THR A 196 15.47 5.78 4.95
CA THR A 196 14.57 5.83 6.12
C THR A 196 13.09 5.67 5.72
N LEU A 197 12.68 6.20 4.57
CA LEU A 197 11.30 6.16 4.08
C LEU A 197 10.83 4.72 3.85
N ASP A 198 9.73 4.36 4.51
CA ASP A 198 9.12 3.02 4.56
C ASP A 198 10.06 1.93 5.09
N SER A 199 11.03 2.30 5.92
CA SER A 199 12.00 1.34 6.49
C SER A 199 11.47 0.61 7.73
N ASN A 200 10.48 1.16 8.44
CA ASN A 200 9.89 0.53 9.61
C ASN A 200 8.96 -0.61 9.18
N LEU A 201 9.50 -1.82 9.22
CA LEU A 201 8.79 -3.03 8.80
C LEU A 201 7.57 -3.34 9.68
N ASN A 202 7.57 -2.94 10.95
CA ASN A 202 6.50 -3.29 11.89
C ASN A 202 5.17 -2.55 11.62
N LEU A 203 5.18 -1.54 10.74
CA LEU A 203 3.99 -0.72 10.49
C LEU A 203 3.18 -1.24 9.29
N PHE A 204 1.87 -1.37 9.53
CA PHE A 204 0.87 -1.48 8.49
C PHE A 204 -0.01 -0.23 8.54
N VAL A 205 0.20 0.68 7.59
CA VAL A 205 -0.32 2.05 7.64
C VAL A 205 -1.70 2.14 6.98
N LEU A 206 -2.63 2.78 7.69
CA LEU A 206 -3.97 3.12 7.25
C LEU A 206 -4.14 4.65 7.21
N GLN A 207 -5.28 5.13 6.71
CA GLN A 207 -5.51 6.57 6.54
C GLN A 207 -5.52 7.35 7.87
N ASN A 208 -5.88 6.71 8.98
CA ASN A 208 -6.04 7.32 10.30
C ASN A 208 -5.05 6.81 11.37
N GLY A 209 -4.02 6.07 10.98
CA GLY A 209 -3.03 5.51 11.91
C GLY A 209 -2.34 4.29 11.34
N ALA A 210 -1.55 3.59 12.16
CA ALA A 210 -0.88 2.36 11.77
C ALA A 210 -1.14 1.27 12.80
N LEU A 211 -1.28 0.03 12.32
CA LEU A 211 -1.08 -1.15 13.16
C LEU A 211 0.43 -1.35 13.32
N ASP A 212 0.90 -1.37 14.56
CA ASP A 212 2.29 -1.62 14.92
C ASP A 212 2.42 -3.05 15.44
N SER A 213 3.10 -3.93 14.70
CA SER A 213 3.24 -5.34 15.08
C SER A 213 4.17 -5.56 16.28
N LEU A 214 5.01 -4.58 16.63
CA LEU A 214 5.91 -4.65 17.77
C LEU A 214 5.15 -4.36 19.08
N THR A 215 4.41 -3.26 19.13
CA THR A 215 3.57 -2.91 20.30
C THR A 215 2.25 -3.67 20.30
N LYS A 216 1.85 -4.17 19.13
CA LYS A 216 0.58 -4.85 18.88
C LYS A 216 -0.63 -3.93 19.06
N GLU A 217 -0.49 -2.66 18.69
CA GLU A 217 -1.53 -1.65 18.88
C GLU A 217 -1.80 -0.90 17.58
N PHE A 218 -3.04 -0.42 17.43
CA PHE A 218 -3.37 0.58 16.43
C PHE A 218 -3.16 1.98 17.03
N ARG A 219 -2.22 2.74 16.48
CA ARG A 219 -1.83 4.06 16.99
C ARG A 219 -1.81 5.11 15.88
N PRO A 220 -1.99 6.40 16.21
CA PRO A 220 -1.68 7.47 15.27
C PRO A 220 -0.24 7.38 14.77
N LEU A 221 -0.02 7.79 13.52
CA LEU A 221 1.33 8.00 13.01
C LEU A 221 1.98 9.19 13.71
N CYS A 222 3.30 9.17 13.81
CA CYS A 222 4.10 10.32 14.20
C CYS A 222 5.11 10.66 13.10
N TRP A 223 5.73 11.84 13.21
CA TRP A 223 6.71 12.33 12.25
C TRP A 223 7.91 11.40 12.03
N ASP A 224 8.26 10.63 13.07
CA ASP A 224 9.38 9.70 13.05
C ASP A 224 9.05 8.32 12.45
N ASP A 225 7.80 8.08 12.02
CA ASP A 225 7.44 6.82 11.37
C ASP A 225 7.90 6.75 9.90
N TYR A 226 8.13 7.90 9.25
CA TYR A 226 8.63 8.03 7.88
C TYR A 226 7.95 7.09 6.87
N THR A 227 6.62 7.20 6.73
CA THR A 227 5.83 6.33 5.84
C THR A 227 5.29 7.09 4.64
N SER A 228 5.38 6.51 3.44
CA SER A 228 4.73 7.01 2.22
C SER A 228 3.62 6.09 1.70
N ILE A 229 3.66 4.80 2.06
CA ILE A 229 2.65 3.82 1.64
C ILE A 229 1.58 3.70 2.73
N SER A 230 0.32 3.96 2.36
CA SER A 230 -0.83 3.80 3.25
C SER A 230 -2.00 3.15 2.51
N CYS A 231 -2.80 2.37 3.22
CA CYS A 231 -4.10 1.96 2.73
C CYS A 231 -5.03 3.17 2.54
N GLU A 232 -5.89 3.10 1.54
CA GLU A 232 -6.89 4.13 1.21
C GLU A 232 -8.16 4.03 2.09
N TRP A 233 -8.02 3.55 3.32
CA TRP A 233 -9.13 3.34 4.24
C TRP A 233 -8.73 3.54 5.69
N ALA A 234 -9.72 3.85 6.52
CA ALA A 234 -9.55 4.12 7.94
C ALA A 234 -10.08 2.96 8.81
N TYR A 235 -9.36 2.67 9.90
CA TYR A 235 -9.82 1.71 10.90
C TYR A 235 -10.83 2.35 11.85
N SER A 236 -11.91 1.63 12.17
CA SER A 236 -12.90 2.00 13.18
C SER A 236 -13.20 0.80 14.07
N SER A 237 -12.90 0.89 15.36
CA SER A 237 -13.21 -0.18 16.31
C SER A 237 -14.71 -0.47 16.42
N ASP A 238 -15.55 0.54 16.19
CA ASP A 238 -17.00 0.41 16.29
C ASP A 238 -17.57 -0.35 15.09
N GLU A 239 -17.15 0.01 13.88
CA GLU A 239 -17.53 -0.71 12.65
C GLU A 239 -17.00 -2.15 12.69
N SER A 240 -15.79 -2.36 13.20
CA SER A 240 -15.15 -3.68 13.30
C SER A 240 -15.98 -4.61 14.15
N ARG A 241 -16.41 -4.12 15.31
CA ARG A 241 -17.22 -4.85 16.28
C ARG A 241 -18.65 -5.06 15.79
N LEU A 242 -19.22 -4.08 15.09
CA LEU A 242 -20.57 -4.16 14.53
C LEU A 242 -20.67 -5.27 13.47
N HIS A 243 -19.69 -5.34 12.57
CA HIS A 243 -19.72 -6.24 11.40
C HIS A 243 -18.96 -7.56 11.58
N MET A 244 -18.37 -7.79 12.77
CA MET A 244 -17.64 -9.02 13.08
C MET A 244 -18.45 -10.31 12.84
N PRO A 245 -19.74 -10.40 13.22
CA PRO A 245 -20.53 -11.61 12.99
C PRO A 245 -20.68 -11.96 11.51
N GLU A 246 -20.96 -10.98 10.65
CA GLU A 246 -21.13 -11.14 9.20
C GLU A 246 -19.82 -11.57 8.54
N VAL A 247 -18.73 -10.96 8.96
CA VAL A 247 -17.37 -11.30 8.52
C VAL A 247 -17.04 -12.74 8.89
N LYS A 248 -17.25 -13.12 10.15
CA LYS A 248 -16.99 -14.48 10.62
C LYS A 248 -17.83 -15.48 9.84
N HIS A 249 -19.11 -15.19 9.64
CA HIS A 249 -20.00 -16.03 8.84
C HIS A 249 -19.51 -16.17 7.39
N PHE A 250 -19.00 -15.09 6.78
CA PHE A 250 -18.41 -15.13 5.44
C PHE A 250 -17.22 -16.11 5.37
N PHE A 251 -16.26 -16.04 6.30
CA PHE A 251 -15.13 -16.98 6.28
C PHE A 251 -15.53 -18.40 6.64
N GLU A 252 -16.48 -18.60 7.54
CA GLU A 252 -17.04 -19.93 7.81
C GLU A 252 -17.76 -20.52 6.59
N THR A 253 -18.31 -19.67 5.73
CA THR A 253 -18.95 -20.10 4.47
C THR A 253 -17.92 -20.39 3.39
N VAL A 254 -16.95 -19.49 3.18
CA VAL A 254 -15.93 -19.62 2.12
C VAL A 254 -14.85 -20.64 2.49
N LEU A 255 -14.56 -20.83 3.78
CA LEU A 255 -13.57 -21.76 4.33
C LEU A 255 -14.23 -22.60 5.44
N PRO A 256 -15.04 -23.62 5.12
CA PRO A 256 -15.81 -24.37 6.12
C PRO A 256 -14.94 -25.14 7.13
N ALA A 257 -13.86 -25.73 6.66
CA ALA A 257 -12.89 -26.45 7.49
C ALA A 257 -12.17 -25.45 8.41
N ARG A 258 -12.36 -25.60 9.73
CA ARG A 258 -11.81 -24.67 10.71
C ARG A 258 -10.30 -24.59 10.64
N GLU A 259 -9.62 -25.73 10.56
CA GLU A 259 -8.16 -25.79 10.54
C GLU A 259 -7.58 -25.08 9.31
N GLU A 260 -8.23 -25.24 8.15
CA GLU A 260 -7.83 -24.54 6.92
C GLU A 260 -8.13 -23.04 7.01
N ARG A 261 -9.30 -22.66 7.52
CA ARG A 261 -9.67 -21.26 7.76
C ARG A 261 -8.71 -20.57 8.69
N ASP A 262 -8.39 -21.21 9.81
CA ASP A 262 -7.46 -20.72 10.82
C ASP A 262 -6.09 -20.47 10.19
N TYR A 263 -5.61 -21.43 9.38
CA TYR A 263 -4.36 -21.31 8.65
C TYR A 263 -4.35 -20.17 7.63
N VAL A 264 -5.38 -20.07 6.78
CA VAL A 264 -5.49 -19.04 5.74
C VAL A 264 -5.50 -17.66 6.38
N LEU A 265 -6.32 -17.46 7.41
CA LEU A 265 -6.43 -16.18 8.10
C LEU A 265 -5.13 -15.84 8.84
N HIS A 266 -4.47 -16.81 9.47
CA HIS A 266 -3.14 -16.61 10.05
C HIS A 266 -2.09 -16.23 8.98
N PHE A 267 -2.13 -16.87 7.80
CA PHE A 267 -1.24 -16.55 6.69
C PHE A 267 -1.38 -15.08 6.28
N PHE A 268 -2.60 -14.62 5.97
CA PHE A 268 -2.85 -13.23 5.59
C PHE A 268 -2.60 -12.26 6.73
N GLY A 269 -2.91 -12.66 7.96
CA GLY A 269 -2.64 -11.89 9.16
C GLY A 269 -1.18 -11.51 9.33
N ARG A 270 -0.28 -12.47 9.16
CA ARG A 270 1.17 -12.20 9.18
C ARG A 270 1.63 -11.29 8.04
N LEU A 271 0.86 -11.18 6.96
CA LEU A 271 1.25 -10.29 5.87
C LEU A 271 1.12 -8.82 6.23
N LEU A 272 0.35 -8.48 7.26
CA LEU A 272 0.31 -7.12 7.82
C LEU A 272 1.68 -6.74 8.41
N ASP A 273 2.41 -7.70 8.95
CA ASP A 273 3.77 -7.51 9.42
C ASP A 273 4.77 -7.40 8.25
N GLY A 274 5.70 -6.46 8.39
CA GLY A 274 7.06 -6.39 7.84
C GLY A 274 7.75 -7.65 7.39
N HIS A 275 7.89 -8.50 8.39
CA HIS A 275 8.88 -9.52 8.49
C HIS A 275 8.35 -10.77 7.80
N ARG A 276 9.20 -11.34 6.95
CA ARG A 276 8.94 -12.59 6.25
C ARG A 276 9.85 -13.64 6.83
N ASP A 277 9.54 -14.14 8.02
CA ASP A 277 10.35 -15.17 8.66
C ASP A 277 10.01 -16.58 8.15
N GLU A 278 8.80 -16.72 7.62
CA GLU A 278 8.31 -17.99 7.11
C GLU A 278 8.69 -18.23 5.67
N LYS A 279 9.00 -19.49 5.39
CA LYS A 279 9.46 -19.94 4.08
C LYS A 279 8.31 -20.51 3.29
N GLN A 280 7.30 -19.70 2.99
CA GLN A 280 6.06 -20.19 2.38
C GLN A 280 5.50 -19.24 1.32
N PHE A 281 4.91 -19.82 0.28
CA PHE A 281 3.94 -19.16 -0.59
C PHE A 281 2.66 -19.99 -0.63
N PHE A 282 1.55 -19.33 -0.84
CA PHE A 282 0.22 -19.93 -0.74
C PHE A 282 -0.35 -20.23 -2.12
N VAL A 283 -1.02 -21.35 -2.25
CA VAL A 283 -1.75 -21.74 -3.46
C VAL A 283 -3.21 -21.96 -3.08
N LEU A 284 -4.08 -21.13 -3.66
CA LEU A 284 -5.53 -21.26 -3.58
C LEU A 284 -6.02 -21.95 -4.85
N THR A 285 -6.55 -23.17 -4.70
CA THR A 285 -7.13 -23.93 -5.81
C THR A 285 -8.60 -24.26 -5.58
N ASP A 286 -9.37 -24.44 -6.66
CA ASP A 286 -10.70 -25.07 -6.62
C ASP A 286 -10.76 -26.25 -7.60
N LYS A 287 -11.77 -27.09 -7.41
CA LYS A 287 -12.00 -28.31 -8.21
C LYS A 287 -13.03 -28.14 -9.34
N ARG A 288 -13.61 -26.94 -9.53
CA ARG A 288 -14.79 -26.73 -10.38
C ARG A 288 -14.55 -25.65 -11.44
N ASP A 289 -15.12 -25.87 -12.63
CA ASP A 289 -15.18 -24.90 -13.72
C ASP A 289 -16.20 -23.78 -13.39
N GLY A 290 -15.74 -22.75 -12.68
CA GLY A 290 -16.39 -21.43 -12.61
C GLY A 290 -17.32 -21.17 -11.41
N ASN A 291 -17.18 -19.93 -10.88
CA ASN A 291 -18.05 -19.14 -9.99
C ASN A 291 -18.57 -19.86 -8.72
N ASN A 292 -18.29 -19.41 -7.49
CA ASN A 292 -18.07 -18.06 -6.97
C ASN A 292 -17.13 -18.14 -5.74
N GLY A 293 -16.35 -17.11 -5.42
CA GLY A 293 -15.65 -17.02 -4.12
C GLY A 293 -14.16 -16.74 -4.20
N LYS A 294 -13.46 -17.24 -5.24
CA LYS A 294 -12.06 -16.87 -5.51
C LYS A 294 -11.94 -15.39 -5.81
N THR A 295 -12.71 -14.92 -6.78
CA THR A 295 -12.74 -13.50 -7.15
C THR A 295 -13.20 -12.64 -5.98
N MET A 296 -14.20 -13.08 -5.20
CA MET A 296 -14.63 -12.31 -4.02
C MET A 296 -13.57 -12.27 -2.93
N PHE A 297 -12.87 -13.39 -2.69
CA PHE A 297 -11.75 -13.47 -1.76
C PHE A 297 -10.57 -12.58 -2.23
N ILE A 298 -10.23 -12.60 -3.53
CA ILE A 298 -9.24 -11.71 -4.13
C ILE A 298 -9.63 -10.25 -3.89
N ASN A 299 -10.83 -9.87 -4.31
CA ASN A 299 -11.33 -8.51 -4.17
C ASN A 299 -11.29 -8.07 -2.70
N LEU A 300 -11.61 -8.97 -1.77
CA LEU A 300 -11.52 -8.69 -0.34
C LEU A 300 -10.08 -8.44 0.10
N MET A 301 -9.13 -9.29 -0.30
CA MET A 301 -7.72 -9.09 0.01
C MET A 301 -7.18 -7.80 -0.61
N GLU A 302 -7.58 -7.48 -1.84
CA GLU A 302 -7.24 -6.21 -2.49
C GLU A 302 -7.79 -5.01 -1.72
N CYS A 303 -9.03 -5.10 -1.21
CA CYS A 303 -9.61 -4.04 -0.38
C CYS A 303 -8.86 -3.85 0.94
N ILE A 304 -8.47 -4.94 1.59
CA ILE A 304 -7.79 -4.91 2.89
C ILE A 304 -6.37 -4.38 2.74
N PHE A 305 -5.60 -4.95 1.81
CA PHE A 305 -4.20 -4.56 1.62
C PHE A 305 -4.07 -3.24 0.84
N SER A 306 -5.03 -2.87 0.00
CA SER A 306 -5.07 -1.59 -0.72
C SER A 306 -3.72 -1.31 -1.40
N SER A 307 -3.05 -0.19 -1.10
CA SER A 307 -1.73 0.17 -1.64
C SER A 307 -0.62 -0.85 -1.38
N TYR A 308 -0.82 -1.79 -0.45
CA TYR A 308 0.10 -2.87 -0.13
C TYR A 308 -0.11 -4.16 -0.95
N VAL A 309 -1.06 -4.20 -1.88
CA VAL A 309 -1.27 -5.34 -2.78
C VAL A 309 -0.85 -5.03 -4.21
N VAL A 310 -0.28 -6.04 -4.86
CA VAL A 310 -0.02 -6.03 -6.30
C VAL A 310 -0.63 -7.27 -6.93
N CYS A 311 -1.52 -7.07 -7.89
CA CYS A 311 -2.10 -8.16 -8.69
C CYS A 311 -1.43 -8.22 -10.05
N LYS A 312 -0.97 -9.41 -10.45
CA LYS A 312 -0.23 -9.63 -11.70
C LYS A 312 -0.60 -10.96 -12.33
N GLY A 313 -0.61 -10.99 -13.65
CA GLY A 313 -0.54 -12.26 -14.37
C GLY A 313 0.77 -13.01 -14.13
N SER A 314 0.72 -14.30 -14.43
CA SER A 314 1.78 -15.33 -14.35
C SER A 314 3.26 -14.91 -14.52
N LYS A 315 3.57 -13.86 -15.30
CA LYS A 315 4.94 -13.39 -15.55
C LYS A 315 5.75 -13.10 -14.28
N ALA A 316 5.12 -12.72 -13.17
CA ALA A 316 5.84 -12.40 -11.94
C ALA A 316 6.51 -13.62 -11.27
N VAL A 317 6.00 -14.84 -11.52
CA VAL A 317 6.42 -16.06 -10.82
C VAL A 317 6.81 -17.20 -11.76
N CYS A 318 6.49 -17.11 -13.04
CA CYS A 318 6.88 -18.08 -14.06
C CYS A 318 8.24 -17.79 -14.68
N GLU A 319 8.90 -18.83 -15.20
CA GLU A 319 10.10 -18.70 -16.03
C GLU A 319 9.79 -17.83 -17.26
N GLN A 320 10.75 -16.97 -17.61
CA GLN A 320 10.64 -16.11 -18.78
C GLN A 320 11.81 -16.36 -19.74
N SER A 321 11.66 -15.95 -21.00
CA SER A 321 12.75 -16.00 -21.98
C SER A 321 13.90 -15.06 -21.59
N ARG A 322 15.14 -15.40 -21.99
CA ARG A 322 16.36 -14.68 -21.56
C ARG A 322 16.34 -13.16 -21.86
N GLU A 323 15.63 -12.71 -22.89
CA GLU A 323 15.48 -11.30 -23.26
C GLU A 323 14.64 -10.48 -22.26
N SER A 324 13.77 -11.15 -21.50
CA SER A 324 12.87 -10.51 -20.53
C SER A 324 13.43 -10.43 -19.10
N ILE A 325 14.59 -11.03 -18.83
CA ILE A 325 15.22 -11.05 -17.50
C ILE A 325 15.70 -9.65 -17.08
N ASN A 326 16.28 -8.85 -17.99
CA ASN A 326 16.70 -7.48 -17.69
C ASN A 326 15.51 -6.53 -17.41
N PHE A 327 14.34 -6.84 -17.96
CA PHE A 327 13.08 -6.15 -17.65
C PHE A 327 12.55 -6.53 -16.27
N HIS A 328 12.92 -7.71 -15.76
CA HIS A 328 12.49 -8.24 -14.48
C HIS A 328 13.17 -7.56 -13.29
N ASP A 329 14.47 -7.21 -13.38
CA ASP A 329 15.17 -6.51 -12.28
C ASP A 329 14.56 -5.13 -12.02
N ALA A 330 14.31 -4.34 -13.08
CA ALA A 330 13.56 -3.08 -12.93
C ALA A 330 12.11 -3.33 -12.44
N GLY A 331 11.50 -4.44 -12.89
CA GLY A 331 10.19 -4.89 -12.45
C GLY A 331 10.12 -5.37 -11.00
N LEU A 332 11.25 -5.55 -10.30
CA LEU A 332 11.26 -5.88 -8.88
C LEU A 332 11.18 -4.64 -8.00
N ALA A 333 11.59 -3.46 -8.49
CA ALA A 333 11.54 -2.20 -7.73
C ALA A 333 10.13 -1.89 -7.19
N ARG A 334 9.09 -2.21 -7.96
CA ARG A 334 7.67 -2.00 -7.58
C ARG A 334 7.20 -2.84 -6.39
N PHE A 335 7.97 -3.83 -5.95
CA PHE A 335 7.64 -4.63 -4.77
C PHE A 335 8.23 -4.03 -3.48
N LYS A 336 8.93 -2.90 -3.54
CA LYS A 336 9.35 -2.17 -2.34
C LYS A 336 8.10 -1.79 -1.54
N GLY A 337 8.06 -2.21 -0.26
CA GLY A 337 6.97 -1.91 0.65
C GLY A 337 5.67 -2.71 0.42
N ILE A 338 5.57 -3.53 -0.62
CA ILE A 338 4.36 -4.35 -0.88
C ILE A 338 4.26 -5.52 0.09
N ARG A 339 3.05 -5.81 0.60
CA ARG A 339 2.78 -6.93 1.53
C ARG A 339 2.25 -8.18 0.85
N LEU A 340 1.51 -8.03 -0.25
CA LEU A 340 0.79 -9.12 -0.89
C LEU A 340 0.95 -9.08 -2.42
N LEU A 341 1.37 -10.19 -3.00
CA LEU A 341 1.33 -10.44 -4.44
C LEU A 341 0.30 -11.53 -4.72
N ILE A 342 -0.76 -11.16 -5.43
CA ILE A 342 -1.74 -12.10 -5.96
C ILE A 342 -1.38 -12.38 -7.41
N VAL A 343 -1.20 -13.65 -7.74
CA VAL A 343 -1.00 -14.13 -9.10
C VAL A 343 -2.19 -14.96 -9.51
N ASP A 344 -2.94 -14.46 -10.46
CA ASP A 344 -4.03 -15.16 -11.13
C ASP A 344 -3.64 -15.53 -12.58
N GLU A 345 -4.56 -16.18 -13.29
CA GLU A 345 -4.42 -16.53 -14.70
C GLU A 345 -3.18 -17.37 -15.03
N LEU A 346 -2.73 -18.20 -14.09
CA LEU A 346 -1.69 -19.20 -14.35
C LEU A 346 -2.23 -20.25 -15.32
N LYS A 347 -1.40 -20.64 -16.28
CA LYS A 347 -1.74 -21.65 -17.29
C LYS A 347 -0.86 -22.87 -17.13
N LYS A 348 -1.45 -24.04 -17.41
CA LYS A 348 -0.79 -25.35 -17.32
C LYS A 348 0.47 -25.48 -18.17
N ASP A 349 0.57 -24.75 -19.28
CA ASP A 349 1.71 -24.81 -20.19
C ASP A 349 2.95 -24.07 -19.67
N GLN A 350 2.75 -23.15 -18.72
CA GLN A 350 3.81 -22.36 -18.08
C GLN A 350 4.58 -23.15 -17.03
N THR A 351 5.78 -22.67 -16.70
CA THR A 351 6.66 -23.28 -15.69
C THR A 351 6.93 -22.27 -14.59
N LEU A 352 6.74 -22.65 -13.33
CA LEU A 352 7.09 -21.81 -12.18
C LEU A 352 8.61 -21.66 -12.06
N ASN A 353 9.06 -20.45 -11.79
CA ASN A 353 10.46 -20.17 -11.51
C ASN A 353 10.78 -20.59 -10.06
N SER A 354 11.10 -21.87 -9.87
CA SER A 354 11.37 -22.45 -8.54
C SER A 354 12.54 -21.74 -7.84
N SER A 355 13.55 -21.29 -8.59
CA SER A 355 14.71 -20.57 -8.04
C SER A 355 14.30 -19.20 -7.49
N PHE A 356 13.48 -18.46 -8.23
CA PHE A 356 12.92 -17.19 -7.77
C PHE A 356 12.04 -17.37 -6.53
N LEU A 357 11.07 -18.29 -6.59
CA LEU A 357 10.14 -18.54 -5.49
C LEU A 357 10.88 -19.01 -4.23
N LYS A 358 11.89 -19.89 -4.33
CA LYS A 358 12.72 -20.29 -3.19
C LYS A 358 13.51 -19.13 -2.60
N ARG A 359 13.98 -18.19 -3.43
CA ARG A 359 14.73 -17.00 -3.00
C ARG A 359 13.84 -16.05 -2.22
N VAL A 360 12.67 -15.72 -2.74
CA VAL A 360 11.78 -14.71 -2.14
C VAL A 360 10.90 -15.27 -1.02
N ALA A 361 10.51 -16.55 -1.09
CA ALA A 361 9.92 -17.29 0.03
C ALA A 361 11.00 -18.00 0.86
N GLY A 362 12.23 -17.46 0.88
CA GLY A 362 13.37 -18.03 1.60
C GLY A 362 13.45 -17.64 3.07
N GLY A 363 12.66 -16.65 3.48
CA GLY A 363 12.71 -15.99 4.79
C GLY A 363 13.79 -14.90 4.84
N ARG A 364 13.47 -13.73 5.40
CA ARG A 364 14.34 -12.54 5.59
C ARG A 364 15.23 -12.23 4.39
N SER A 365 14.69 -12.35 3.19
CA SER A 365 15.41 -12.08 1.95
C SER A 365 15.45 -10.58 1.65
N SER A 366 16.56 -10.08 1.09
CA SER A 366 16.60 -8.79 0.42
C SER A 366 16.53 -8.98 -1.09
N VAL A 367 15.92 -8.02 -1.78
CA VAL A 367 15.94 -7.93 -3.23
C VAL A 367 16.74 -6.71 -3.63
N ASP A 368 17.62 -6.89 -4.60
CA ASP A 368 18.38 -5.83 -5.25
C ASP A 368 18.27 -5.94 -6.77
N GLY A 369 18.46 -4.82 -7.45
CA GLY A 369 18.35 -4.73 -8.90
C GLY A 369 18.72 -3.34 -9.42
N ARG A 370 18.67 -3.16 -10.74
CA ARG A 370 18.94 -1.88 -11.39
C ARG A 370 17.65 -1.25 -11.87
N ASN A 371 17.51 0.05 -11.63
CA ASN A 371 16.40 0.81 -12.20
C ASN A 371 16.49 0.84 -13.73
N MET A 372 15.33 0.86 -14.39
CA MET A 372 15.26 0.88 -15.84
C MET A 372 16.00 2.11 -16.37
N TYR A 373 16.90 1.92 -17.34
CA TYR A 373 17.70 2.98 -17.96
C TYR A 373 18.57 3.80 -16.97
N SER A 374 18.89 3.26 -15.80
CA SER A 374 19.69 3.96 -14.79
C SER A 374 20.84 3.08 -14.27
N SER A 375 21.96 3.72 -13.93
CA SER A 375 23.05 3.08 -13.16
C SER A 375 22.73 2.93 -11.67
N LYS A 376 21.62 3.52 -11.20
CA LYS A 376 21.18 3.42 -9.81
C LYS A 376 20.69 2.00 -9.51
N VAL A 377 21.27 1.40 -8.48
CA VAL A 377 20.87 0.12 -7.90
C VAL A 377 19.89 0.40 -6.75
N PHE A 378 18.83 -0.38 -6.64
CA PHE A 378 17.97 -0.39 -5.46
C PHE A 378 18.24 -1.65 -4.64
N LYS A 379 18.00 -1.57 -3.33
CA LYS A 379 18.00 -2.72 -2.43
C LYS A 379 16.93 -2.50 -1.36
N PHE A 380 16.11 -3.52 -1.10
CA PHE A 380 15.11 -3.47 -0.03
C PHE A 380 14.84 -4.86 0.54
N SER A 381 14.30 -4.91 1.76
CA SER A 381 13.83 -6.15 2.39
C SER A 381 12.56 -6.64 1.70
N TRP A 382 12.52 -7.91 1.32
CA TRP A 382 11.34 -8.52 0.71
C TRP A 382 10.23 -8.68 1.76
N GLN A 383 9.12 -7.98 1.52
CA GLN A 383 7.96 -7.93 2.42
C GLN A 383 6.75 -8.65 1.81
N VAL A 384 6.87 -9.28 0.64
CA VAL A 384 5.71 -9.76 -0.10
C VAL A 384 5.39 -11.21 0.24
N GLY A 385 4.18 -11.48 0.71
CA GLY A 385 3.57 -12.80 0.68
C GLY A 385 3.01 -13.10 -0.70
N ILE A 386 3.30 -14.28 -1.24
CA ILE A 386 2.87 -14.68 -2.58
C ILE A 386 1.67 -15.62 -2.46
N VAL A 387 0.61 -15.30 -3.19
CA VAL A 387 -0.61 -16.12 -3.30
C VAL A 387 -0.85 -16.41 -4.78
N LEU A 388 -0.79 -17.70 -5.13
CA LEU A 388 -1.11 -18.18 -6.46
C LEU A 388 -2.57 -18.65 -6.47
N ILE A 389 -3.34 -18.19 -7.44
CA ILE A 389 -4.75 -18.52 -7.58
C ILE A 389 -4.95 -19.14 -8.95
N MET A 390 -5.41 -20.39 -8.96
CA MET A 390 -5.57 -21.18 -10.17
C MET A 390 -6.66 -22.21 -9.99
N ASN A 391 -7.18 -22.76 -11.08
CA ASN A 391 -8.02 -23.95 -11.02
C ASN A 391 -7.13 -25.19 -10.94
N GLU A 392 -7.63 -26.28 -10.36
CA GLU A 392 -6.85 -27.53 -10.23
C GLU A 392 -6.34 -28.02 -11.60
N GLY A 393 -7.12 -27.80 -12.66
CA GLY A 393 -6.75 -28.16 -14.03
C GLY A 393 -5.65 -27.29 -14.66
N ASP A 394 -5.40 -26.09 -14.13
CA ASP A 394 -4.49 -25.08 -14.67
C ASP A 394 -3.16 -25.00 -13.93
N PHE A 395 -2.85 -26.00 -13.10
CA PHE A 395 -1.62 -26.01 -12.31
C PHE A 395 -0.37 -25.95 -13.21
N PRO A 396 0.50 -24.93 -13.06
CA PRO A 396 1.69 -24.75 -13.88
C PRO A 396 2.75 -25.83 -13.58
N LYS A 397 3.68 -26.06 -14.51
CA LYS A 397 4.77 -27.03 -14.34
C LYS A 397 5.76 -26.57 -13.28
N PHE A 398 6.28 -27.51 -12.51
CA PHE A 398 7.40 -27.33 -11.58
C PHE A 398 8.07 -28.70 -11.37
N ASP A 399 9.28 -28.71 -10.81
CA ASP A 399 9.97 -29.94 -10.44
C ASP A 399 9.40 -30.48 -9.12
N SER A 400 8.63 -31.57 -9.18
CA SER A 400 8.05 -32.21 -7.99
C SER A 400 9.09 -32.92 -7.10
N PHE A 401 10.30 -33.16 -7.61
CA PHE A 401 11.38 -33.77 -6.83
C PHE A 401 12.21 -32.72 -6.05
N ASP A 402 11.98 -31.42 -6.29
CA ASP A 402 12.60 -30.35 -5.52
C ASP A 402 11.92 -30.22 -4.15
N GLU A 403 12.37 -31.03 -3.18
CA GLU A 403 11.85 -30.99 -1.82
C GLU A 403 11.91 -29.59 -1.19
N ALA A 404 12.96 -28.82 -1.50
CA ALA A 404 13.13 -27.48 -0.95
C ALA A 404 12.04 -26.54 -1.49
N PHE A 405 11.66 -26.67 -2.76
CA PHE A 405 10.51 -25.97 -3.32
C PHE A 405 9.20 -26.45 -2.70
N MET A 406 8.98 -27.77 -2.64
CA MET A 406 7.74 -28.36 -2.11
C MET A 406 7.46 -27.98 -0.65
N LYS A 407 8.48 -27.92 0.21
CA LYS A 407 8.35 -27.50 1.62
C LYS A 407 7.90 -26.04 1.79
N ARG A 408 7.97 -25.22 0.73
CA ARG A 408 7.51 -23.83 0.74
C ARG A 408 6.12 -23.64 0.14
N MET A 409 5.60 -24.64 -0.57
CA MET A 409 4.30 -24.55 -1.21
C MET A 409 3.22 -25.04 -0.25
N VAL A 410 2.32 -24.16 0.15
CA VAL A 410 1.16 -24.54 0.95
C VAL A 410 -0.07 -24.45 0.06
N VAL A 411 -0.77 -25.57 -0.08
CA VAL A 411 -1.97 -25.67 -0.93
C VAL A 411 -3.18 -25.76 -0.02
N SER A 412 -4.12 -24.83 -0.20
CA SER A 412 -5.46 -24.94 0.35
C SER A 412 -6.45 -25.13 -0.80
N VAL A 413 -7.49 -25.92 -0.56
CA VAL A 413 -8.55 -26.23 -1.52
C VAL A 413 -9.86 -25.64 -1.00
N PRO A 414 -9.98 -24.31 -0.98
CA PRO A 414 -10.80 -23.70 0.04
C PRO A 414 -12.20 -23.37 -0.45
N ILE A 415 -12.35 -23.07 -1.74
CA ILE A 415 -13.44 -22.18 -2.15
C ILE A 415 -14.62 -23.00 -2.65
N GLN A 416 -15.56 -23.23 -1.73
CA GLN A 416 -16.89 -23.74 -2.00
C GLN A 416 -17.88 -22.61 -1.73
N ILE A 417 -18.24 -21.82 -2.75
CA ILE A 417 -19.54 -21.15 -2.69
C ILE A 417 -20.54 -22.15 -3.29
N CYS A 418 -21.38 -22.71 -2.42
CA CYS A 418 -22.48 -23.58 -2.81
C CYS A 418 -23.54 -22.80 -3.59
#